data_AF-A0A9X9F2W8-F1
#
_entry.id   AF-A0A9X9F2W8-F1
#
_cell.length_a   1.000
_cell.length_b   1.000
_cell.length_c   1.000
_cell.angle_alpha   90.00
_cell.angle_beta   90.00
_cell.angle_gamma   90.00
#
_symmetry.space_group_name_H-M   'P 1'
#
loop_
_entity.id
_entity.type
_entity.pdbx_description
1 polymer ?
#
loop_
_entity_poly.entity_id
_entity_poly.type
_entity_poly.pdbx_seq_one_letter_code
_entity_poly.pdbx_strand_id
1 'polypeptide(L)'
;MNKKKIIAMVSTALLVTGCAEVGKAQTVAVENSGQSIQKNIVKSIQSQAYPLKTIEPSKSFEDLKPLKKMIGSAQYVGLGENTHGSSEIFTMKFRLVKYLVTEMGFTNFTMEEDWGNGLKLNEYIQTGKGNPREFLNLLYPTDEIIAMIEWMKDYNADPSNKKKIQFIGLDLKTL
;
A
#
# COMPACT_ATOMS: atom_id res chain seq x y z
N MET A 1 13.98 22.11 -39.49
CA MET A 1 12.54 22.38 -39.26
C MET A 1 12.35 22.94 -37.87
N ASN A 2 12.19 24.26 -37.73
CA ASN A 2 12.00 24.93 -36.45
C ASN A 2 10.58 24.73 -35.93
N LYS A 3 10.41 24.03 -34.80
CA LYS A 3 9.13 23.94 -34.09
C LYS A 3 8.92 25.25 -33.33
N LYS A 4 7.96 26.06 -33.77
CA LYS A 4 7.50 27.26 -33.06
C LYS A 4 6.88 26.82 -31.73
N LYS A 5 7.38 27.35 -30.60
CA LYS A 5 6.76 27.18 -29.29
C LYS A 5 5.67 28.25 -29.13
N ILE A 6 4.45 27.81 -28.85
CA ILE A 6 3.31 28.68 -28.51
C ILE A 6 3.53 29.13 -27.06
N ILE A 7 3.60 30.44 -26.84
CA ILE A 7 3.60 31.06 -25.52
C ILE A 7 2.17 31.54 -25.27
N ALA A 8 1.46 30.88 -24.36
CA ALA A 8 0.20 31.39 -23.83
C ALA A 8 0.51 32.38 -22.71
N MET A 9 0.35 33.68 -22.97
CA MET A 9 0.26 34.68 -21.91
C MET A 9 -1.18 34.71 -21.41
N VAL A 10 -1.39 34.32 -20.15
CA VAL A 10 -2.62 34.64 -19.43
C VAL A 10 -2.35 35.93 -18.67
N SER A 11 -2.78 37.06 -19.25
CA SER A 11 -2.77 38.36 -18.59
C SER A 11 -4.06 38.54 -17.80
N THR A 12 -4.00 38.33 -16.48
CA THR A 12 -5.07 38.74 -15.58
C THR A 12 -4.88 40.23 -15.26
N ALA A 13 -5.69 41.09 -15.88
CA ALA A 13 -5.72 42.51 -15.56
C ALA A 13 -6.61 42.74 -14.33
N LEU A 14 -6.01 43.04 -13.17
CA LEU A 14 -6.71 43.69 -12.07
C LEU A 14 -6.64 45.21 -12.28
N LEU A 15 -7.79 45.83 -12.59
CA LEU A 15 -7.93 47.28 -12.55
C LEU A 15 -8.13 47.72 -11.10
N VAL A 16 -7.07 48.23 -10.49
CA VAL A 16 -7.17 48.98 -9.23
C VAL A 16 -6.91 50.45 -9.54
N THR A 17 -7.98 51.24 -9.59
CA THR A 17 -7.89 52.71 -9.62
C THR A 17 -7.66 53.22 -8.21
N GLY A 18 -6.43 53.65 -7.90
CA GLY A 18 -6.08 54.26 -6.62
C GLY A 18 -4.63 54.71 -6.59
N CYS A 19 -4.40 55.95 -6.15
CA CYS A 19 -3.20 56.76 -6.30
C CYS A 19 -1.89 56.20 -5.69
N ALA A 20 -0.78 56.72 -6.26
CA ALA A 20 0.54 56.98 -5.67
C ALA A 20 1.70 55.97 -5.89
N GLU A 21 2.81 56.58 -6.35
CA GLU A 21 4.22 56.14 -6.45
C GLU A 21 4.60 54.98 -7.40
N VAL A 22 5.27 55.35 -8.49
CA VAL A 22 5.99 54.44 -9.39
C VAL A 22 7.28 53.99 -8.71
N GLY A 23 7.17 52.99 -7.83
CA GLY A 23 8.33 52.17 -7.45
C GLY A 23 8.80 51.37 -8.66
N LYS A 24 10.11 51.36 -8.94
CA LYS A 24 10.69 50.51 -10.00
C LYS A 24 10.33 49.05 -9.74
N ALA A 25 9.42 48.49 -10.53
CA ALA A 25 9.12 47.07 -10.49
C ALA A 25 10.38 46.27 -10.86
N GLN A 26 10.96 45.57 -9.90
CA GLN A 26 12.00 44.60 -10.17
C GLN A 26 11.34 43.37 -10.81
N THR A 27 11.67 43.12 -12.08
CA THR A 27 11.38 41.83 -12.72
C THR A 27 12.23 40.76 -12.05
N VAL A 28 11.64 40.00 -11.14
CA VAL A 28 12.22 38.74 -10.66
C VAL A 28 12.08 37.73 -11.79
N ALA A 29 13.21 37.26 -12.32
CA ALA A 29 13.20 36.14 -13.25
C ALA A 29 12.61 34.93 -12.51
N VAL A 30 11.56 34.32 -13.07
CA VAL A 30 11.14 32.99 -12.64
C VAL A 30 12.23 32.03 -13.09
N GLU A 31 13.23 31.82 -12.23
CA GLU A 31 14.16 30.72 -12.43
C GLU A 31 13.37 29.41 -12.43
N ASN A 32 13.67 28.53 -13.39
CA ASN A 32 13.14 27.17 -13.48
C ASN A 32 13.62 26.33 -12.27
N SER A 33 13.12 26.65 -11.08
CA SER A 33 13.53 26.05 -9.81
C SER A 33 12.98 24.63 -9.63
N GLY A 34 11.92 24.25 -10.34
CA GLY A 34 11.27 22.96 -10.19
C GLY A 34 12.08 21.75 -10.68
N GLN A 35 12.87 21.88 -11.75
CA GLN A 35 13.51 20.73 -12.40
C GLN A 35 14.76 20.23 -11.65
N SER A 36 15.57 21.14 -11.10
CA SER A 36 16.73 20.78 -10.26
C SER A 36 16.28 20.19 -8.92
N ILE A 37 15.21 20.73 -8.33
CA ILE A 37 14.61 20.22 -7.10
C ILE A 37 14.07 18.79 -7.29
N GLN A 38 13.31 18.52 -8.36
CA GLN A 38 12.80 17.17 -8.63
C GLN A 38 13.91 16.13 -8.78
N LYS A 39 14.97 16.45 -9.54
CA LYS A 39 16.10 15.53 -9.73
C LYS A 39 16.83 15.21 -8.42
N ASN A 40 16.99 16.23 -7.57
CA ASN A 40 17.63 16.06 -6.27
C ASN A 40 16.77 15.23 -5.31
N ILE A 41 15.45 15.45 -5.28
CA ILE A 41 14.51 14.67 -4.46
C ILE A 41 14.51 13.20 -4.88
N VAL A 42 14.40 12.91 -6.18
CA VAL A 42 14.42 11.53 -6.70
C VAL A 42 15.73 10.84 -6.31
N LYS A 43 16.88 11.51 -6.47
CA LYS A 43 18.18 10.96 -6.08
C LYS A 43 18.25 10.68 -4.57
N SER A 44 17.69 11.57 -3.74
CA SER A 44 17.62 11.37 -2.29
C SER A 44 16.82 10.12 -1.95
N ILE A 45 15.59 10.00 -2.47
CA ILE A 45 14.72 8.84 -2.25
C ILE A 45 15.43 7.55 -2.69
N GLN A 46 16.01 7.54 -3.89
CA GLN A 46 16.71 6.36 -4.42
C GLN A 46 17.89 5.94 -3.55
N SER A 47 18.63 6.88 -2.97
CA SER A 47 19.79 6.58 -2.11
C SER A 47 19.41 5.99 -0.75
N GLN A 48 18.14 6.11 -0.34
CA GLN A 48 17.64 5.69 0.97
C GLN A 48 16.62 4.55 0.88
N ALA A 49 16.12 4.26 -0.33
CA ALA A 49 15.14 3.22 -0.57
C ALA A 49 15.74 1.81 -0.41
N TYR A 50 14.95 0.91 0.16
CA TYR A 50 15.24 -0.52 0.17
C TYR A 50 14.49 -1.18 -1.00
N PRO A 51 15.18 -1.66 -2.04
CA PRO A 51 14.53 -2.21 -3.22
C PRO A 51 13.88 -3.57 -2.93
N LEU A 52 12.64 -3.75 -3.38
CA LEU A 52 11.96 -5.03 -3.40
C LEU A 52 12.29 -5.75 -4.72
N LYS A 53 12.68 -7.02 -4.64
CA LYS A 53 13.11 -7.81 -5.80
C LYS A 53 11.95 -8.51 -6.50
N THR A 54 10.87 -8.79 -5.78
CA THR A 54 9.72 -9.54 -6.26
C THR A 54 8.51 -9.32 -5.37
N ILE A 55 7.31 -9.54 -5.92
CA ILE A 55 6.05 -9.59 -5.18
C ILE A 55 5.69 -11.03 -4.75
N GLU A 56 6.36 -12.04 -5.30
CA GLU A 56 6.01 -13.45 -5.14
C GLU A 56 6.10 -13.93 -3.68
N PRO A 57 4.99 -14.38 -3.05
CA PRO A 57 4.96 -14.86 -1.65
C PRO A 57 5.75 -16.15 -1.41
N SER A 58 6.15 -16.85 -2.47
CA SER A 58 6.94 -18.09 -2.39
C SER A 58 8.45 -17.84 -2.37
N LYS A 59 8.91 -16.63 -2.71
CA LYS A 59 10.34 -16.31 -2.80
C LYS A 59 10.93 -15.88 -1.45
N SER A 60 12.25 -16.00 -1.33
CA SER A 60 13.02 -15.62 -0.13
C SER A 60 12.73 -14.20 0.34
N PHE A 61 12.69 -13.97 1.66
CA PHE A 61 12.44 -12.68 2.31
C PHE A 61 13.68 -11.81 2.56
N GLU A 62 14.81 -12.08 1.92
CA GLU A 62 16.05 -11.32 2.13
C GLU A 62 15.87 -9.80 1.90
N ASP A 63 15.08 -9.41 0.90
CA ASP A 63 14.76 -8.01 0.59
C ASP A 63 13.78 -7.37 1.58
N LEU A 64 13.10 -8.16 2.43
CA LEU A 64 12.22 -7.69 3.51
C LEU A 64 12.92 -7.55 4.86
N LYS A 65 14.18 -7.99 5.02
CA LYS A 65 14.94 -7.81 6.28
C LYS A 65 14.97 -6.37 6.81
N PRO A 66 15.08 -5.32 5.97
CA PRO A 66 14.97 -3.94 6.44
C PRO A 66 13.64 -3.64 7.13
N LEU A 67 12.53 -4.23 6.66
CA LEU A 67 11.19 -4.02 7.22
C LEU A 67 11.10 -4.46 8.69
N LYS A 68 11.69 -5.59 9.06
CA LYS A 68 11.74 -6.04 10.46
C LYS A 68 12.41 -5.03 11.39
N LYS A 69 13.44 -4.32 10.89
CA LYS A 69 14.09 -3.24 11.65
C LYS A 69 13.20 -1.99 11.74
N MET A 70 12.45 -1.67 10.69
CA MET A 70 11.52 -0.54 10.67
C MET A 70 10.34 -0.75 11.64
N ILE A 71 9.78 -1.96 11.67
CA ILE A 71 8.66 -2.30 12.55
C ILE A 71 9.10 -2.44 14.00
N GLY A 72 10.29 -3.00 14.25
CA GLY A 72 10.82 -3.17 15.61
C GLY A 72 9.90 -4.07 16.46
N SER A 73 9.51 -3.58 17.64
CA SER A 73 8.65 -4.29 18.60
C SER A 73 7.17 -3.88 18.51
N ALA A 74 6.74 -3.23 17.43
CA ALA A 74 5.35 -2.83 17.26
C ALA A 74 4.42 -4.06 17.24
N GLN A 75 3.31 -3.97 17.95
CA GLN A 75 2.30 -5.04 18.04
C GLN A 75 1.20 -4.91 16.97
N TYR A 76 1.07 -3.73 16.36
CA TYR A 76 0.06 -3.42 15.36
C TYR A 76 0.75 -2.85 14.12
N VAL A 77 0.43 -3.40 12.94
CA VAL A 77 0.97 -2.98 11.65
C VAL A 77 -0.18 -2.80 10.68
N GLY A 78 -0.37 -1.57 10.19
CA GLY A 78 -1.35 -1.28 9.14
C GLY A 78 -0.77 -1.56 7.75
N LEU A 79 -1.46 -2.39 6.96
CA LEU A 79 -1.09 -2.69 5.58
C LEU A 79 -2.14 -2.12 4.61
N GLY A 80 -1.95 -0.85 4.25
CA GLY A 80 -2.83 -0.16 3.30
C GLY A 80 -2.67 -0.65 1.86
N GLU A 81 -3.63 -0.27 1.01
CA GLU A 81 -3.60 -0.46 -0.44
C GLU A 81 -4.04 0.81 -1.14
N ASN A 82 -3.42 1.12 -2.28
CA ASN A 82 -3.73 2.36 -3.00
C ASN A 82 -5.06 2.25 -3.78
N THR A 83 -5.47 1.03 -4.12
CA THR A 83 -6.72 0.69 -4.82
C THR A 83 -7.19 -0.70 -4.38
N HIS A 84 -8.49 -0.99 -4.53
CA HIS A 84 -9.09 -2.31 -4.29
C HIS A 84 -9.09 -3.22 -5.54
N GLY A 85 -8.10 -3.10 -6.44
CA GLY A 85 -8.12 -3.84 -7.71
C GLY A 85 -6.79 -4.02 -8.40
N SER A 86 -5.67 -3.81 -7.71
CA SER A 86 -4.33 -3.99 -8.28
C SER A 86 -3.73 -5.33 -7.84
N SER A 87 -3.58 -6.24 -8.78
CA SER A 87 -3.04 -7.60 -8.58
C SER A 87 -1.69 -7.59 -7.84
N GLU A 88 -0.77 -6.71 -8.24
CA GLU A 88 0.55 -6.63 -7.66
C GLU A 88 0.52 -6.12 -6.21
N ILE A 89 -0.44 -5.25 -5.87
CA ILE A 89 -0.63 -4.76 -4.50
C ILE A 89 -1.12 -5.90 -3.61
N PHE A 90 -2.13 -6.66 -4.03
CA PHE A 90 -2.62 -7.81 -3.26
C PHE A 90 -1.57 -8.90 -3.10
N THR A 91 -0.85 -9.22 -4.18
CA THR A 91 0.23 -10.23 -4.15
C THR A 91 1.38 -9.79 -3.23
N MET A 92 1.79 -8.52 -3.31
CA MET A 92 2.81 -7.98 -2.41
C MET A 92 2.34 -7.95 -0.95
N LYS A 93 1.08 -7.58 -0.68
CA LYS A 93 0.50 -7.63 0.66
C LYS A 93 0.48 -9.05 1.21
N PHE A 94 0.14 -10.06 0.40
CA PHE A 94 0.26 -11.45 0.80
C PHE A 94 1.71 -11.78 1.19
N ARG A 95 2.69 -11.42 0.36
CA ARG A 95 4.12 -11.61 0.69
C ARG A 95 4.51 -10.95 2.02
N LEU A 96 4.02 -9.74 2.29
CA LEU A 96 4.24 -9.04 3.56
C LEU A 96 3.57 -9.75 4.74
N VAL A 97 2.31 -10.15 4.62
CA VAL A 97 1.58 -10.90 5.67
C VAL A 97 2.32 -12.18 6.02
N LYS A 98 2.76 -12.93 5.00
CA LYS A 98 3.54 -14.16 5.20
C LYS A 98 4.83 -13.89 5.96
N TYR A 99 5.58 -12.85 5.59
CA TYR A 99 6.78 -12.42 6.31
C TYR A 99 6.50 -12.05 7.77
N LEU A 100 5.45 -11.27 8.04
CA LEU A 100 5.08 -10.84 9.39
C LEU A 100 4.71 -12.04 10.28
N VAL A 101 3.98 -13.00 9.72
CA VAL A 101 3.60 -14.22 10.44
C VAL A 101 4.84 -15.08 10.72
N THR A 102 5.62 -15.42 9.69
CA THR A 102 6.70 -16.42 9.84
C THR A 102 7.95 -15.87 10.51
N GLU A 103 8.31 -14.61 10.26
CA GLU A 103 9.58 -14.02 10.73
C GLU A 103 9.43 -13.10 11.94
N MET A 104 8.20 -12.64 12.22
CA MET A 104 7.93 -11.66 13.26
C MET A 104 6.84 -12.08 14.26
N GLY A 105 6.19 -13.23 14.06
CA GLY A 105 5.27 -13.82 15.03
C GLY A 105 3.92 -13.11 15.16
N PHE A 106 3.49 -12.36 14.13
CA PHE A 106 2.13 -11.82 14.08
C PHE A 106 1.12 -12.96 13.90
N THR A 107 0.02 -12.93 14.67
CA THR A 107 -0.97 -14.03 14.70
C THR A 107 -2.39 -13.58 14.39
N ASN A 108 -2.67 -12.29 14.34
CA ASN A 108 -4.00 -11.77 14.10
C ASN A 108 -4.02 -11.04 12.76
N PHE A 109 -4.75 -11.58 11.80
CA PHE A 109 -4.98 -10.96 10.51
C PHE A 109 -6.37 -10.30 10.52
N THR A 110 -6.36 -8.97 10.50
CA THR A 110 -7.57 -8.15 10.49
C THR A 110 -7.78 -7.58 9.09
N MET A 111 -8.95 -7.79 8.50
CA MET A 111 -9.28 -7.34 7.13
C MET A 111 -10.46 -6.36 7.15
N GLU A 112 -10.48 -5.43 6.21
CA GLU A 112 -11.61 -4.53 5.90
C GLU A 112 -12.77 -5.32 5.26
N GLU A 113 -13.28 -6.28 6.01
CA GLU A 113 -14.35 -7.19 5.63
C GLU A 113 -15.36 -7.24 6.79
N ASP A 114 -16.62 -7.51 6.48
CA ASP A 114 -17.70 -7.58 7.45
C ASP A 114 -17.39 -8.62 8.53
N TRP A 115 -17.72 -8.29 9.78
CA TRP A 115 -17.48 -9.15 10.94
C TRP A 115 -17.99 -10.59 10.72
N GLY A 116 -19.22 -10.73 10.20
CA GLY A 116 -19.85 -12.02 9.91
C GLY A 116 -19.11 -12.84 8.85
N ASN A 117 -18.57 -12.18 7.82
CA ASN A 117 -17.72 -12.81 6.82
C ASN A 117 -16.38 -13.23 7.42
N GLY A 118 -15.81 -12.39 8.30
CA GLY A 118 -14.63 -12.71 9.09
C GLY A 118 -14.78 -13.98 9.92
N LEU A 119 -15.94 -14.24 10.52
CA LEU A 119 -16.21 -15.49 11.25
C LEU A 119 -16.11 -16.73 10.33
N LYS A 120 -16.71 -16.67 9.14
CA LYS A 120 -16.67 -17.77 8.15
C LYS A 120 -15.26 -17.98 7.59
N LEU A 121 -14.55 -16.90 7.31
CA LEU A 121 -13.15 -16.95 6.87
C LEU A 121 -12.24 -17.50 7.96
N ASN A 122 -12.49 -17.17 9.23
CA ASN A 122 -11.75 -17.76 10.34
C ASN A 122 -12.03 -19.27 10.45
N GLU A 123 -13.29 -19.70 10.33
CA GLU A 123 -13.62 -21.14 10.29
C GLU A 123 -12.90 -21.85 9.13
N TYR A 124 -12.86 -21.22 7.95
CA TYR A 124 -12.15 -21.76 6.79
C TYR A 124 -10.65 -21.95 7.07
N ILE A 125 -9.95 -20.94 7.59
CA ILE A 125 -8.50 -21.08 7.85
C ILE A 125 -8.18 -22.01 9.03
N GLN A 126 -9.17 -22.34 9.87
CA GLN A 126 -8.96 -23.21 11.02
C GLN A 126 -9.30 -24.69 10.72
N THR A 127 -10.26 -24.92 9.83
CA THR A 127 -10.84 -26.26 9.59
C THR A 127 -10.85 -26.69 8.14
N GLY A 128 -10.64 -25.76 7.20
CA GLY A 128 -10.79 -25.98 5.76
C GLY A 128 -12.24 -26.02 5.27
N LYS A 129 -13.23 -25.78 6.15
CA LYS A 129 -14.65 -25.84 5.79
C LYS A 129 -15.12 -24.55 5.12
N GLY A 130 -15.89 -24.71 4.04
CA GLY A 130 -16.50 -23.59 3.29
C GLY A 130 -15.73 -23.19 2.04
N ASN A 131 -16.24 -22.17 1.34
CA ASN A 131 -15.65 -21.62 0.12
C ASN A 131 -15.33 -20.12 0.33
N PRO A 132 -14.05 -19.72 0.44
CA PRO A 132 -13.69 -18.34 0.75
C PRO A 132 -14.16 -17.34 -0.31
N ARG A 133 -14.37 -17.75 -1.58
CA ARG A 133 -14.92 -16.86 -2.61
C ARG A 133 -16.35 -16.42 -2.34
N GLU A 134 -17.12 -17.21 -1.59
CA GLU A 134 -18.50 -16.89 -1.21
C GLU A 134 -18.58 -16.00 0.03
N PHE A 135 -17.48 -15.84 0.76
CA PHE A 135 -17.43 -15.10 2.02
C PHE A 135 -16.87 -13.69 1.86
N LEU A 136 -16.25 -13.38 0.72
CA LEU A 136 -15.65 -12.07 0.47
C LEU A 136 -16.63 -11.15 -0.25
N ASN A 137 -16.67 -9.90 0.19
CA ASN A 137 -17.44 -8.84 -0.48
C ASN A 137 -16.84 -8.49 -1.86
N LEU A 138 -17.64 -7.83 -2.70
CA LEU A 138 -17.26 -7.43 -4.06
C LEU A 138 -15.86 -6.79 -4.11
N LEU A 139 -15.09 -7.08 -5.17
CA LEU A 139 -13.68 -6.72 -5.41
C LEU A 139 -12.64 -7.56 -4.66
N TYR A 140 -13.00 -8.25 -3.57
CA TYR A 140 -12.06 -9.12 -2.84
C TYR A 140 -12.01 -10.62 -3.20
N PRO A 141 -12.99 -11.26 -3.88
CA PRO A 141 -12.85 -12.68 -4.26
C PRO A 141 -11.91 -12.88 -5.47
N THR A 142 -10.73 -12.27 -5.43
CA THR A 142 -9.68 -12.38 -6.46
C THR A 142 -8.74 -13.56 -6.17
N ASP A 143 -7.99 -13.99 -7.18
CA ASP A 143 -7.07 -15.12 -7.03
C ASP A 143 -5.93 -14.84 -6.03
N GLU A 144 -5.47 -13.59 -5.95
CA GLU A 144 -4.39 -13.16 -5.04
C GLU A 144 -4.83 -13.23 -3.57
N ILE A 145 -6.04 -12.76 -3.25
CA ILE A 145 -6.57 -12.78 -1.89
C ILE A 145 -6.94 -14.21 -1.49
N ILE A 146 -7.52 -14.99 -2.40
CA ILE A 146 -7.82 -16.41 -2.16
C ILE A 146 -6.54 -17.20 -1.89
N ALA A 147 -5.47 -16.99 -2.68
CA ALA A 147 -4.19 -17.62 -2.44
C ALA A 147 -3.60 -17.30 -1.06
N MET A 148 -3.79 -16.06 -0.58
CA MET A 148 -3.39 -15.67 0.78
C MET A 148 -4.19 -16.41 1.85
N ILE A 149 -5.51 -16.50 1.70
CA ILE A 149 -6.41 -17.19 2.64
C ILE A 149 -6.13 -18.71 2.66
N GLU A 150 -5.90 -19.31 1.49
CA GLU A 150 -5.50 -20.71 1.37
C GLU A 150 -4.15 -20.97 2.06
N TRP A 151 -3.18 -20.07 1.90
CA TRP A 151 -1.92 -20.17 2.62
C TRP A 151 -2.10 -20.05 4.15
N MET A 152 -3.00 -19.20 4.64
CA MET A 152 -3.30 -19.12 6.08
C MET A 152 -3.87 -20.43 6.61
N LYS A 153 -4.77 -21.06 5.84
CA LYS A 153 -5.29 -22.40 6.15
C LYS A 153 -4.16 -23.43 6.22
N ASP A 154 -3.25 -23.44 5.25
CA ASP A 154 -2.13 -24.37 5.22
C ASP A 154 -1.14 -24.12 6.38
N TYR A 155 -0.85 -22.86 6.70
CA TYR A 155 -0.04 -22.48 7.87
C TYR A 155 -0.68 -23.00 9.17
N ASN A 156 -2.00 -22.87 9.30
CA ASN A 156 -2.73 -23.33 10.47
C ASN A 156 -2.86 -24.86 10.56
N ALA A 157 -2.90 -25.56 9.42
CA ALA A 157 -2.99 -27.01 9.38
C ALA A 157 -1.68 -27.68 9.83
N ASP A 158 -0.53 -26.99 9.72
CA ASP A 158 0.75 -27.53 10.18
C ASP A 158 0.79 -27.63 11.73
N PRO A 159 0.95 -28.85 12.29
CA PRO A 159 1.00 -29.07 13.73
C PRO A 159 2.25 -28.46 14.41
N SER A 160 3.28 -28.09 13.64
CA SER A 160 4.47 -27.41 14.14
C SER A 160 4.16 -25.98 14.60
N ASN A 161 3.23 -25.30 13.92
CA ASN A 161 2.84 -23.94 14.23
C ASN A 161 1.93 -23.91 15.46
N LYS A 162 2.49 -23.68 16.66
CA LYS A 162 1.71 -23.72 17.91
C LYS A 162 0.74 -22.55 18.06
N LYS A 163 1.08 -21.39 17.50
CA LYS A 163 0.21 -20.22 17.44
C LYS A 163 -0.41 -20.15 16.05
N LYS A 164 -1.74 -20.25 16.01
CA LYS A 164 -2.51 -20.23 14.76
C LYS A 164 -2.89 -18.79 14.40
N ILE A 165 -2.92 -18.49 13.11
CA ILE A 165 -3.48 -17.24 12.58
C ILE A 165 -4.96 -17.19 12.93
N GLN A 166 -5.43 -16.05 13.43
CA GLN A 166 -6.84 -15.72 13.57
C GLN A 166 -7.22 -14.72 12.48
N PHE A 167 -8.32 -14.98 11.78
CA PHE A 167 -8.93 -14.05 10.84
C PHE A 167 -10.02 -13.24 11.53
N ILE A 168 -9.99 -11.91 11.37
CA ILE A 168 -10.98 -11.00 11.95
C ILE A 168 -11.46 -10.04 10.87
N GLY A 169 -12.77 -10.01 10.60
CA GLY A 169 -13.40 -8.94 9.83
C GLY A 169 -13.59 -7.72 10.73
N LEU A 170 -13.13 -6.55 10.31
CA LEU A 170 -13.23 -5.31 11.10
C LEU A 170 -14.50 -4.51 10.82
N ASP A 171 -15.16 -4.75 9.70
CA ASP A 171 -16.22 -3.90 9.20
C ASP A 171 -17.60 -4.36 9.69
N LEU A 172 -18.57 -3.45 9.63
CA LEU A 172 -19.95 -3.66 10.07
C LEU A 172 -20.93 -3.12 9.02
N LYS A 173 -20.65 -3.32 7.73
CA LYS A 173 -21.53 -2.85 6.64
C LYS A 173 -22.83 -3.64 6.61
N THR A 174 -22.74 -4.93 6.94
CA THR A 174 -23.89 -5.81 7.09
C THR A 174 -23.79 -6.58 8.40
N LEU A 175 -24.87 -6.56 9.19
CA LEU A 175 -25.02 -7.33 10.44
C LEU A 175 -25.80 -8.61 10.17
#